data_AF-A0A7Y3A091-F1
#
_entry.id   AF-A0A7Y3A091-F1
#
_cell.length_a   1.000
_cell.length_b   1.000
_cell.length_c   1.000
_cell.angle_alpha   90.00
_cell.angle_beta   90.00
_cell.angle_gamma   90.00
#
_symmetry.space_group_name_H-M   'P 1'
#
loop_
_entity.id
_entity.type
_entity.pdbx_description
1 polymer ?
#
loop_
_entity_poly.entity_id
_entity_poly.type
_entity_poly.pdbx_seq_one_letter_code
_entity_poly.pdbx_strand_id
1 'polypeptide(L)'
;MKNSIITLVLTLTFFCCQSQKKNSNAPVGGPCEGCEAVFEYGKRALKAIDTLPGFHQNEPKLKITGTVFKKDGREPAENVILYIY
;
A
#
# COMPACT_ATOMS: atom_id res chain seq x y z
N MET A 1 -5.47 -0.93 52.60
CA MET A 1 -6.52 -1.48 51.71
C MET A 1 -6.75 -0.61 50.48
N LYS A 2 -7.05 0.69 50.62
CA LYS A 2 -7.22 1.62 49.47
C LYS A 2 -6.01 1.67 48.53
N ASN A 3 -4.80 1.75 49.08
CA ASN A 3 -3.58 1.81 48.26
C ASN A 3 -3.33 0.49 47.51
N SER A 4 -3.59 -0.66 48.13
CA SER A 4 -3.47 -1.98 47.48
C SER A 4 -4.47 -2.18 46.35
N ILE A 5 -5.67 -1.59 46.43
CA ILE A 5 -6.66 -1.62 45.34
C ILE A 5 -6.18 -0.76 44.15
N ILE A 6 -5.57 0.39 44.42
CA ILE A 6 -5.01 1.27 43.38
C ILE A 6 -3.86 0.56 42.65
N THR A 7 -2.98 -0.16 43.36
CA THR A 7 -1.90 -0.93 42.74
C THR A 7 -2.40 -2.10 41.89
N LEU A 8 -3.52 -2.71 42.28
CA LEU A 8 -4.15 -3.81 41.54
C LEU A 8 -4.83 -3.31 40.25
N VAL A 9 -5.47 -2.14 40.30
CA VAL A 9 -6.10 -1.52 39.11
C VAL A 9 -5.04 -1.07 38.10
N LEU A 10 -3.89 -0.57 38.57
CA LEU A 10 -2.82 -0.08 37.71
C LEU A 10 -2.05 -1.21 37.01
N THR A 11 -2.00 -2.41 37.59
CA THR A 11 -1.35 -3.59 36.96
C THR A 11 -2.25 -4.27 35.93
N LEU A 12 -3.58 -4.14 36.04
CA LEU A 12 -4.53 -4.75 35.10
C LEU A 12 -4.56 -4.08 33.72
N THR A 13 -4.17 -2.81 33.62
CA THR A 13 -4.16 -2.07 32.34
C THR A 13 -2.95 -2.39 31.45
N PHE A 14 -1.90 -3.04 31.97
CA PHE A 14 -0.72 -3.43 31.19
C PHE A 14 -0.88 -4.74 30.40
N PHE A 15 -1.90 -5.54 30.67
CA PHE A 15 -2.09 -6.84 30.00
C PHE A 15 -2.89 -6.79 28.68
N CYS A 16 -3.39 -5.63 28.26
CA CYS A 16 -4.22 -5.53 27.05
C CYS A 16 -3.43 -5.17 25.77
N CYS A 17 -2.15 -5.55 25.69
CA CYS A 17 -1.35 -5.36 24.49
C CYS A 17 -1.47 -6.60 23.57
N GLN A 18 -2.60 -6.72 22.86
CA GLN A 18 -2.71 -7.67 21.77
C GLN A 18 -1.91 -7.13 20.56
N SER A 19 -0.66 -7.57 20.43
CA SER A 19 0.14 -7.33 19.23
C SER A 19 -0.60 -7.88 18.01
N GLN A 20 -0.97 -7.01 17.07
CA GLN A 20 -1.62 -7.42 15.84
C GLN A 20 -0.64 -8.33 15.07
N LYS A 21 -0.97 -9.62 14.97
CA LYS A 21 -0.26 -10.56 14.09
C LYS A 21 -0.40 -10.05 12.66
N LYS A 22 0.60 -9.31 12.19
CA LYS A 22 0.74 -8.92 10.78
C LYS A 22 0.92 -10.22 10.00
N ASN A 23 -0.16 -10.74 9.44
CA ASN A 23 -0.07 -11.84 8.50
C ASN A 23 0.58 -11.28 7.23
N SER A 24 1.91 -11.28 7.19
CA SER A 24 2.72 -10.74 6.09
C SER A 24 2.45 -11.42 4.75
N ASN A 25 1.72 -12.54 4.77
CA ASN A 25 1.40 -13.36 3.61
C ASN A 25 -0.07 -13.25 3.21
N ALA A 26 -0.86 -12.38 3.85
CA ALA A 26 -2.19 -12.09 3.34
C ALA A 26 -2.04 -11.48 1.94
N PRO A 27 -2.74 -12.02 0.92
CA PRO A 27 -2.73 -11.42 -0.40
C PRO A 27 -3.24 -9.98 -0.28
N VAL A 28 -2.44 -9.02 -0.75
CA VAL A 28 -2.81 -7.62 -0.80
C VAL A 28 -3.43 -7.37 -2.17
N GLY A 29 -4.66 -6.85 -2.21
CA GLY A 29 -5.41 -6.62 -3.44
C GLY A 29 -6.32 -7.78 -3.83
N GLY A 30 -7.18 -7.53 -4.83
CA GLY A 30 -8.05 -8.54 -5.44
C GLY A 30 -7.41 -9.17 -6.69
N PRO A 31 -8.16 -9.97 -7.47
CA PRO A 31 -7.75 -10.29 -8.82
C PRO A 31 -7.49 -9.02 -9.63
N CYS A 32 -6.64 -9.12 -10.64
CA CYS A 32 -6.41 -8.00 -11.55
C CYS A 32 -7.66 -7.77 -12.40
N GLU A 33 -8.19 -6.55 -12.35
CA GLU A 33 -9.34 -6.08 -13.14
C GLU A 33 -8.78 -5.20 -14.27
N GLY A 34 -9.10 -5.51 -15.54
CA GLY A 34 -8.56 -4.77 -16.68
C GLY A 34 -7.09 -5.07 -17.02
N CYS A 35 -6.63 -6.31 -16.78
CA CYS A 35 -5.26 -6.73 -17.08
C CYS A 35 -4.89 -6.57 -18.56
N GLU A 36 -5.88 -6.53 -19.44
CA GLU A 36 -5.74 -6.32 -20.87
C GLU A 36 -5.05 -4.98 -21.19
N ALA A 37 -5.17 -3.99 -20.30
CA ALA A 37 -4.57 -2.67 -20.43
C ALA A 37 -3.05 -2.72 -20.63
N VAL A 38 -2.35 -3.74 -20.10
CA VAL A 38 -0.90 -3.90 -20.33
C VAL A 38 -0.57 -4.15 -21.80
N PHE A 39 -1.51 -4.67 -22.58
CA PHE A 39 -1.35 -4.96 -24.01
C PHE A 39 -1.81 -3.81 -24.92
N GLU A 40 -2.58 -2.85 -24.40
CA GLU A 40 -3.13 -1.73 -25.18
C GLU A 40 -2.05 -0.72 -25.61
N TYR A 41 -0.88 -0.72 -24.95
CA TYR A 41 0.22 0.20 -25.27
C TYR A 41 1.08 -0.27 -26.46
N GLY A 42 0.89 -1.50 -26.96
CA GLY A 42 1.55 -2.02 -28.15
C GLY A 42 3.08 -1.89 -28.11
N LYS A 43 3.63 -1.04 -28.99
CA LYS A 43 5.09 -0.78 -29.12
C LYS A 43 5.53 0.55 -28.50
N ARG A 44 4.69 1.20 -27.70
CA ARG A 44 5.03 2.50 -27.10
C ARG A 44 6.12 2.31 -26.05
N ALA A 45 7.14 3.16 -26.10
CA ALA A 45 8.13 3.26 -25.04
C ALA A 45 7.49 4.00 -23.85
N LEU A 46 7.27 3.28 -22.76
CA LEU A 46 6.73 3.84 -21.52
C LEU A 46 7.83 4.61 -20.77
N LYS A 47 7.46 5.77 -20.21
CA LYS A 47 8.34 6.60 -19.38
C LYS A 47 7.98 6.44 -17.92
N ALA A 48 8.94 6.71 -17.03
CA ALA A 48 8.71 6.70 -15.58
C ALA A 48 7.79 7.84 -15.09
N ILE A 49 7.52 8.84 -15.94
CA ILE A 49 6.64 9.98 -15.65
C ILE A 49 5.63 10.06 -16.79
N ASP A 50 4.34 10.02 -16.46
CA ASP A 50 3.25 10.18 -17.41
C ASP A 50 1.99 10.75 -16.73
N THR A 51 0.99 11.10 -17.52
CA THR A 51 -0.34 11.53 -17.07
C THR A 51 -1.43 10.67 -17.71
N LEU A 52 -2.46 10.34 -16.93
CA LEU A 52 -3.62 9.61 -17.45
C LEU A 52 -4.49 10.52 -18.36
N PRO A 53 -5.22 9.95 -19.32
CA PRO A 53 -6.26 10.68 -20.03
C PRO A 53 -7.20 11.38 -19.05
N GLY A 54 -7.52 12.65 -19.30
CA GLY A 54 -8.38 13.43 -18.40
C GLY A 54 -7.66 14.12 -17.24
N PHE A 55 -6.36 13.87 -16.99
CA PHE A 55 -5.64 14.43 -15.84
C PHE A 55 -5.70 15.96 -15.76
N HIS A 56 -5.66 16.65 -16.91
CA HIS A 56 -5.71 18.11 -16.97
C HIS A 56 -7.13 18.66 -16.80
N GLN A 57 -8.15 17.84 -17.00
CA GLN A 57 -9.57 18.22 -16.99
C GLN A 57 -10.25 17.90 -15.65
N ASN A 58 -9.57 17.20 -14.73
CA ASN A 58 -10.12 16.76 -13.46
C ASN A 58 -9.49 17.51 -12.27
N GLU A 59 -10.34 17.81 -11.28
CA GLU A 59 -9.95 18.27 -9.95
C GLU A 59 -10.78 17.53 -8.89
N PRO A 60 -10.19 17.13 -7.75
CA PRO A 60 -8.77 17.28 -7.41
C PRO A 60 -7.87 16.31 -8.19
N LYS A 61 -6.64 16.74 -8.48
CA LYS A 61 -5.63 15.88 -9.11
C LYS A 61 -5.10 14.80 -8.15
N LEU A 62 -5.10 13.55 -8.60
CA LEU A 62 -4.36 12.46 -7.95
C LEU A 62 -2.91 12.44 -8.46
N LYS A 63 -1.94 12.57 -7.54
CA LYS A 63 -0.51 12.47 -7.85
C LYS A 63 0.12 11.31 -7.07
N ILE A 64 0.68 10.35 -7.78
CA ILE A 64 1.46 9.25 -7.21
C ILE A 64 2.91 9.41 -7.67
N THR A 65 3.85 9.33 -6.73
CA THR A 65 5.29 9.46 -7.01
C THR A 65 6.08 8.58 -6.05
N GLY A 66 7.18 8.01 -6.53
CA GLY A 66 8.06 7.15 -5.72
C GLY A 66 8.82 6.15 -6.57
N THR A 67 9.44 5.18 -5.90
CA THR A 67 10.18 4.08 -6.52
C THR A 67 9.49 2.77 -6.16
N VAL A 68 9.18 1.95 -7.16
CA VAL A 68 8.68 0.58 -6.93
C VAL A 68 9.86 -0.32 -6.62
N PHE A 69 9.79 -1.08 -5.53
CA PHE A 69 10.82 -2.03 -5.13
C PHE A 69 10.33 -3.48 -5.33
N LYS A 70 11.28 -4.41 -5.48
CA LYS A 70 11.02 -5.85 -5.43
C LYS A 70 10.42 -6.23 -4.07
N LYS A 71 9.94 -7.48 -3.96
CA LYS A 71 9.33 -8.02 -2.73
C LYS A 71 10.22 -7.88 -1.48
N ASP A 72 11.53 -7.83 -1.66
CA ASP A 72 12.51 -7.64 -0.57
C ASP A 72 12.60 -6.19 -0.04
N GLY A 73 11.99 -5.23 -0.75
CA GLY A 73 11.97 -3.81 -0.42
C GLY A 73 13.30 -3.08 -0.61
N ARG A 74 14.28 -3.66 -1.31
CA ARG A 74 15.65 -3.10 -1.43
C ARG A 74 16.01 -2.67 -2.83
N GLU A 75 15.76 -3.53 -3.81
CA GLU A 75 16.13 -3.28 -5.20
C GLU A 75 14.95 -2.68 -5.96
N PRO A 76 15.15 -1.62 -6.78
CA PRO A 76 14.11 -1.13 -7.67
C PRO A 76 13.59 -2.25 -8.58
N ALA A 77 12.28 -2.28 -8.79
CA ALA A 77 11.65 -3.25 -9.66
C ALA A 77 11.60 -2.71 -11.10
N GLU A 78 12.35 -3.37 -12.00
CA GLU A 78 12.29 -3.08 -13.43
C GLU A 78 11.08 -3.74 -14.09
N ASN A 79 10.64 -3.20 -15.23
CA ASN A 79 9.55 -3.73 -16.05
C ASN A 79 8.22 -3.90 -15.30
N VAL A 80 7.91 -2.96 -14.39
CA VAL A 80 6.64 -2.91 -13.66
C VAL A 80 5.70 -1.89 -14.31
N ILE A 81 4.43 -2.29 -14.47
CA ILE A 81 3.33 -1.40 -14.84
C ILE A 81 2.48 -1.16 -13.59
N LEU A 82 2.29 0.11 -13.23
CA LEU A 82 1.39 0.49 -12.15
C LEU A 82 0.00 0.79 -12.72
N TYR A 83 -0.99 0.00 -12.32
CA TYR A 83 -2.39 0.20 -12.66
C TYR A 83 -3.10 0.97 -11.55
N ILE A 84 -3.81 2.04 -11.92
CA ILE A 84 -4.49 2.96 -11.00
C ILE A 84 -5.92 3.15 -11.51
N TYR A 85 -6.90 3.01 -10.60
CA TYR A 85 -8.30 3.35 -10.82
C TYR A 85 -8.56 4.83 -10.53
#